data_AF-A0A6N9UNN2-F1
#
_entry.id   AF-A0A6N9UNN2-F1
#
_cell.length_a   1.000
_cell.length_b   1.000
_cell.length_c   1.000
_cell.angle_alpha   90.00
_cell.angle_beta   90.00
_cell.angle_gamma   90.00
#
_symmetry.space_group_name_H-M   'P 1'
#
loop_
_entity.id
_entity.type
_entity.pdbx_description
1 polymer ?
#
loop_
_entity_poly.entity_id
_entity_poly.type
_entity_poly.pdbx_seq_one_letter_code
_entity_poly.pdbx_strand_id
1 'polypeptide(L)'
;MITRRFALALSAAVTTALTLSACGGDNGEAADDRPSPRAASSAPSESKQPSAAASSAKPATPAELLPLFRVTYGMSTSPMCSHVAWDDPGCGQDLTAAAELAGAMAKSIGRDFPDGEYTEVEKSADHVVKAVGTVRKLGCYEMGSTPPKTDSAKLRELCPSMSTIASLAWLNFESNVTLP
;
A
#
# COMPACT_ATOMS: atom_id res chain seq x y z
N MET A 1 2.17 20.42 43.13
CA MET A 1 1.23 19.71 42.22
C MET A 1 1.99 19.36 40.95
N ILE A 2 2.55 18.16 40.89
CA ILE A 2 3.33 17.60 39.78
C ILE A 2 2.84 16.17 39.62
N THR A 3 2.06 15.89 38.57
CA THR A 3 1.88 14.53 37.98
C THR A 3 0.83 14.56 36.87
N ARG A 4 1.25 14.93 35.64
CA ARG A 4 0.58 14.50 34.38
C ARG A 4 1.64 14.38 33.28
N ARG A 5 2.59 13.49 33.50
CA ARG A 5 3.54 12.98 32.48
C ARG A 5 3.78 11.49 32.73
N PHE A 6 2.72 10.69 32.71
CA PHE A 6 2.77 9.23 32.73
C PHE A 6 1.54 8.68 32.03
N ALA A 7 1.57 8.65 30.71
CA ALA A 7 0.74 7.79 29.87
C ALA A 7 1.21 8.00 28.44
N LEU A 8 2.22 7.22 28.02
CA LEU A 8 2.53 6.80 26.64
C LEU A 8 3.88 6.09 26.68
N ALA A 9 3.91 4.94 27.35
CA ALA A 9 5.01 4.00 27.32
C ALA A 9 4.45 2.61 27.63
N LEU A 10 3.86 1.97 26.61
CA LEU A 10 3.54 0.54 26.57
C LEU A 10 3.18 0.18 25.11
N SER A 11 3.62 -1.01 24.66
CA SER A 11 3.70 -1.54 23.28
C SER A 11 4.98 -1.13 22.53
N ALA A 12 6.19 -1.57 22.90
CA ALA A 12 6.69 -2.93 23.13
C ALA A 12 6.56 -3.86 21.92
N ALA A 13 7.69 -4.01 21.21
CA ALA A 13 8.30 -5.30 20.90
C ALA A 13 7.40 -6.38 20.31
N VAL A 14 7.10 -6.28 19.01
CA VAL A 14 6.74 -7.42 18.16
C VAL A 14 7.51 -7.28 16.84
N THR A 15 8.84 -7.42 16.87
CA THR A 15 9.63 -7.39 15.62
C THR A 15 10.77 -8.40 15.59
N THR A 16 10.85 -9.34 16.53
CA THR A 16 12.03 -10.22 16.69
C THR A 16 11.71 -11.71 16.84
N ALA A 17 10.68 -12.22 16.15
CA ALA A 17 10.35 -13.65 16.24
C ALA A 17 10.01 -14.35 14.90
N LEU A 18 10.25 -13.74 13.73
CA LEU A 18 9.99 -14.39 12.44
C LEU A 18 11.25 -14.68 11.59
N THR A 19 12.46 -14.42 12.07
CA THR A 19 13.69 -14.55 11.28
C THR A 19 14.65 -15.66 11.70
N LEU A 20 14.24 -16.62 12.53
CA LEU A 20 15.15 -17.66 13.05
C LEU A 20 14.75 -19.11 12.74
N SER A 21 14.04 -19.37 11.62
CA SER A 21 13.93 -20.73 11.11
C SER A 21 13.79 -20.82 9.59
N ALA A 22 14.89 -20.58 8.87
CA ALA A 22 15.32 -21.33 7.66
C ALA A 22 16.42 -20.57 6.90
N CYS A 23 17.48 -21.31 6.50
CA CYS A 23 18.65 -20.88 5.71
C CYS A 23 19.61 -19.89 6.43
N GLY A 24 20.78 -20.27 6.95
CA GLY A 24 21.71 -21.33 6.55
C GLY A 24 22.63 -20.84 5.42
N GLY A 25 23.80 -20.30 5.76
CA GLY A 25 24.90 -20.04 4.83
C GLY A 25 25.40 -18.60 4.79
N ASP A 26 26.44 -18.34 5.56
CA ASP A 26 27.27 -17.13 5.56
C ASP A 26 28.07 -17.02 4.25
N ASN A 27 27.99 -15.87 3.57
CA ASN A 27 29.05 -15.24 2.77
C ASN A 27 28.56 -13.87 2.30
N GLY A 28 29.37 -12.85 2.58
CA GLY A 28 29.01 -11.46 2.48
C GLY A 28 28.90 -10.89 1.08
N GLU A 29 28.17 -9.80 0.96
CA GLU A 29 28.61 -8.53 0.36
C GLU A 29 27.52 -7.49 0.61
N ALA A 30 27.93 -6.31 1.03
CA ALA A 30 27.05 -5.16 1.14
C ALA A 30 26.63 -4.72 -0.26
N ALA A 31 25.34 -4.65 -0.53
CA ALA A 31 24.79 -3.93 -1.67
C ALA A 31 23.73 -2.95 -1.17
N ASP A 32 24.19 -1.74 -0.92
CA ASP A 32 23.38 -0.53 -0.79
C ASP A 32 22.82 -0.19 -2.19
N ASP A 33 21.79 -0.92 -2.64
CA ASP A 33 21.09 -0.63 -3.89
C ASP A 33 20.04 0.45 -3.64
N ARG A 34 20.51 1.68 -3.47
CA ARG A 34 19.72 2.89 -3.74
C ARG A 34 19.75 3.16 -5.25
N PRO A 35 18.61 3.13 -5.96
CA PRO A 35 18.50 3.86 -7.21
C PRO A 35 18.08 5.30 -6.88
N SER A 36 18.92 6.27 -7.23
CA SER A 36 18.57 7.68 -7.30
C SER A 36 19.25 8.29 -8.54
N PRO A 37 18.65 9.26 -9.25
CA PRO A 37 17.28 9.33 -9.76
C PRO A 37 17.24 9.64 -11.27
N ARG A 38 16.03 9.54 -11.87
CA ARG A 38 15.56 10.17 -13.12
C ARG A 38 16.38 9.98 -14.43
N ALA A 39 15.80 9.21 -15.35
CA ALA A 39 15.74 9.55 -16.76
C ALA A 39 14.38 9.09 -17.34
N ALA A 40 13.84 9.91 -18.24
CA ALA A 40 12.47 9.80 -18.76
C ALA A 40 12.31 8.79 -19.91
N SER A 41 11.05 8.38 -20.07
CA SER A 41 10.40 7.81 -21.27
C SER A 41 10.69 6.36 -21.67
N SER A 42 9.67 5.53 -21.50
CA SER A 42 8.87 4.98 -22.62
C SER A 42 7.54 4.44 -22.08
N ALA A 43 6.42 4.78 -22.74
CA ALA A 43 5.05 4.51 -22.29
C ALA A 43 4.69 3.01 -22.22
N PRO A 44 3.67 2.67 -21.42
CA PRO A 44 2.63 1.76 -21.94
C PRO A 44 1.18 2.17 -21.61
N SER A 45 0.33 1.86 -22.59
CA SER A 45 -1.12 1.57 -22.65
C SER A 45 -2.11 2.13 -21.60
N GLU A 46 -3.09 2.87 -22.15
CA GLU A 46 -4.51 3.02 -21.76
C GLU A 46 -4.87 3.04 -20.26
N SER A 47 -4.43 4.13 -19.62
CA SER A 47 -5.29 5.19 -19.04
C SER A 47 -6.50 4.80 -18.15
N LYS A 48 -6.26 4.11 -17.03
CA LYS A 48 -7.07 4.33 -15.80
C LYS A 48 -6.59 5.54 -14.99
N GLN A 49 -5.63 6.31 -15.49
CA GLN A 49 -5.14 7.48 -14.78
C GLN A 49 -5.96 8.70 -15.23
N PRO A 50 -6.51 9.51 -14.32
CA PRO A 50 -7.16 10.76 -14.69
C PRO A 50 -6.24 11.59 -15.58
N SER A 51 -6.75 11.99 -16.75
CA SER A 51 -6.01 12.83 -17.68
C SER A 51 -5.82 14.20 -17.04
N ALA A 52 -4.56 14.58 -16.81
CA ALA A 52 -4.20 15.95 -16.51
C ALA A 52 -4.61 16.81 -17.72
N ALA A 53 -5.74 17.51 -17.59
CA ALA A 53 -6.19 18.45 -18.60
C ALA A 53 -5.11 19.52 -18.82
N ALA A 54 -4.78 19.75 -20.08
CA ALA A 54 -3.70 20.63 -20.51
C ALA A 54 -3.97 22.12 -20.18
N SER A 55 -2.86 22.84 -19.98
CA SER A 55 -2.68 24.29 -20.07
C SER A 55 -2.84 25.11 -18.77
N SER A 56 -1.70 25.58 -18.24
CA SER A 56 -1.51 26.67 -17.28
C SER A 56 -2.15 26.58 -15.89
N ALA A 57 -2.83 25.49 -15.53
CA ALA A 57 -3.36 25.28 -14.18
C ALA A 57 -2.29 24.66 -13.26
N LYS A 58 -2.24 25.14 -12.00
CA LYS A 58 -1.45 24.51 -10.92
C LYS A 58 -1.81 23.01 -10.85
N PRO A 59 -0.84 22.10 -10.64
CA PRO A 59 -1.17 20.69 -10.45
C PRO A 59 -2.17 20.50 -9.31
N ALA A 60 -3.17 19.66 -9.51
CA ALA A 60 -4.16 19.34 -8.49
C ALA A 60 -3.50 18.60 -7.33
N THR A 61 -3.83 18.99 -6.10
CA THR A 61 -3.33 18.38 -4.88
C THR A 61 -3.83 16.94 -4.72
N PRO A 62 -3.15 16.09 -3.93
CA PRO A 62 -3.63 14.72 -3.65
C PRO A 62 -5.07 14.68 -3.13
N ALA A 63 -5.45 15.63 -2.28
CA ALA A 63 -6.79 15.76 -1.72
C ALA A 63 -7.86 16.02 -2.82
N GLU A 64 -7.54 16.88 -3.79
CA GLU A 64 -8.42 17.18 -4.93
C GLU A 64 -8.53 16.00 -5.91
N LEU A 65 -7.46 15.21 -6.05
CA LEU A 65 -7.42 14.05 -6.92
C LEU A 65 -8.10 12.82 -6.33
N LEU A 66 -8.10 12.63 -5.01
CA LEU A 66 -8.61 11.42 -4.36
C LEU A 66 -10.04 11.02 -4.79
N PRO A 67 -11.03 11.94 -4.87
CA PRO A 67 -12.36 11.59 -5.33
C PRO A 67 -12.39 11.06 -6.77
N LEU A 68 -11.61 11.67 -7.68
CA LEU A 68 -11.51 11.25 -9.09
C LEU A 68 -10.88 9.87 -9.20
N PHE A 69 -9.82 9.63 -8.43
CA PHE A 69 -9.14 8.35 -8.38
C PHE A 69 -10.07 7.26 -7.82
N ARG A 70 -10.83 7.53 -6.76
CA ARG A 70 -11.82 6.59 -6.22
C ARG A 70 -12.85 6.16 -7.26
N VAL A 71 -13.39 7.10 -8.04
CA VAL A 71 -14.31 6.77 -9.16
C VAL A 71 -13.60 5.93 -10.21
N THR A 72 -12.40 6.31 -10.60
CA THR A 72 -11.67 5.66 -11.71
C THR A 72 -11.25 4.23 -11.39
N TYR A 73 -10.91 3.97 -10.12
CA TYR A 73 -10.52 2.64 -9.64
C TYR A 73 -11.68 1.87 -9.00
N GLY A 74 -12.92 2.40 -9.05
CA GLY A 74 -14.11 1.70 -8.56
C GLY A 74 -14.17 1.54 -7.04
N MET A 75 -13.51 2.42 -6.29
CA MET A 75 -13.49 2.38 -4.83
C MET A 75 -14.56 3.26 -4.21
N SER A 76 -15.64 2.64 -3.74
CA SER A 76 -16.69 3.31 -2.96
C SER A 76 -16.42 3.32 -1.46
N THR A 77 -15.69 2.33 -0.95
CA THR A 77 -15.46 2.10 0.49
C THR A 77 -14.05 1.59 0.75
N SER A 78 -13.54 1.78 1.96
CA SER A 78 -12.26 1.22 2.38
C SER A 78 -12.32 -0.32 2.38
N PRO A 79 -11.28 -1.03 1.91
CA PRO A 79 -11.26 -2.48 1.90
C PRO A 79 -11.27 -3.02 3.33
N MET A 80 -12.22 -3.90 3.68
CA MET A 80 -12.28 -4.61 4.95
C MET A 80 -12.53 -6.10 4.74
N CYS A 81 -11.51 -6.93 4.88
CA CYS A 81 -11.62 -8.38 4.68
C CYS A 81 -11.37 -9.22 5.93
N SER A 82 -11.37 -8.60 7.11
CA SER A 82 -11.17 -9.29 8.39
C SER A 82 -12.31 -10.27 8.74
N HIS A 83 -13.48 -10.12 8.13
CA HIS A 83 -14.69 -10.91 8.43
C HIS A 83 -15.22 -11.73 7.26
N VAL A 84 -14.48 -11.79 6.14
CA VAL A 84 -14.85 -12.57 4.96
C VAL A 84 -13.98 -13.81 4.83
N ALA A 85 -14.40 -14.76 4.00
CA ALA A 85 -13.62 -15.98 3.76
C ALA A 85 -12.26 -15.63 3.14
N TRP A 86 -11.23 -16.41 3.47
CA TRP A 86 -9.86 -16.22 3.00
C TRP A 86 -9.70 -16.31 1.46
N ASP A 87 -10.69 -16.90 0.79
CA ASP A 87 -10.81 -17.11 -0.65
C ASP A 87 -11.95 -16.27 -1.26
N ASP A 88 -12.44 -15.23 -0.55
CA ASP A 88 -13.46 -14.34 -1.10
C ASP A 88 -12.90 -13.47 -2.24
N PRO A 89 -13.41 -13.60 -3.49
CA PRO A 89 -12.91 -12.82 -4.62
C PRO A 89 -13.29 -11.34 -4.56
N GLY A 90 -14.38 -10.99 -3.87
CA GLY A 90 -14.82 -9.60 -3.71
C GLY A 90 -13.79 -8.79 -2.93
N CYS A 91 -13.31 -9.32 -1.81
CA CYS A 91 -12.19 -8.74 -1.07
C CYS A 91 -10.93 -8.59 -1.94
N GLY A 92 -10.61 -9.60 -2.75
CA GLY A 92 -9.44 -9.56 -3.62
C GLY A 92 -9.50 -8.41 -4.64
N GLN A 93 -10.70 -8.12 -5.14
CA GLN A 93 -10.97 -6.98 -6.03
C GLN A 93 -10.81 -5.66 -5.28
N ASP A 94 -11.39 -5.51 -4.10
CA ASP A 94 -11.30 -4.28 -3.30
C ASP A 94 -9.86 -3.95 -2.90
N LEU A 95 -9.10 -4.94 -2.44
CA LEU A 95 -7.68 -4.77 -2.12
C LEU A 95 -6.85 -4.42 -3.36
N THR A 96 -7.15 -5.02 -4.50
CA THR A 96 -6.48 -4.70 -5.76
C THR A 96 -6.76 -3.26 -6.19
N ALA A 97 -8.02 -2.82 -6.12
CA ALA A 97 -8.41 -1.45 -6.42
C ALA A 97 -7.69 -0.44 -5.50
N ALA A 98 -7.59 -0.74 -4.20
CA ALA A 98 -6.85 0.06 -3.24
C ALA A 98 -5.36 0.24 -3.61
N ALA A 99 -4.69 -0.85 -3.98
CA ALA A 99 -3.30 -0.79 -4.41
C ALA A 99 -3.11 -0.05 -5.75
N GLU A 100 -4.01 -0.26 -6.72
CA GLU A 100 -3.97 0.45 -8.00
C GLU A 100 -4.15 1.95 -7.80
N LEU A 101 -5.12 2.36 -6.98
CA LEU A 101 -5.40 3.75 -6.66
C LEU A 101 -4.20 4.41 -5.97
N ALA A 102 -3.72 3.81 -4.88
CA ALA A 102 -2.61 4.35 -4.11
C ALA A 102 -1.34 4.47 -4.97
N GLY A 103 -1.03 3.42 -5.73
CA GLY A 103 0.13 3.41 -6.63
C GLY A 103 0.02 4.45 -7.75
N ALA A 104 -1.17 4.68 -8.30
CA ALA A 104 -1.38 5.72 -9.30
C ALA A 104 -1.27 7.13 -8.71
N MET A 105 -1.74 7.33 -7.48
CA MET A 105 -1.59 8.61 -6.80
C MET A 105 -0.12 8.92 -6.52
N ALA A 106 0.65 7.96 -5.99
CA ALA A 106 2.09 8.11 -5.79
C ALA A 106 2.82 8.48 -7.11
N LYS A 107 2.46 7.84 -8.22
CA LYS A 107 3.00 8.20 -9.56
C LYS A 107 2.61 9.61 -9.99
N SER A 108 1.39 10.06 -9.69
CA SER A 108 0.95 11.43 -9.98
C SER A 108 1.76 12.44 -9.18
N ILE A 109 1.97 12.18 -7.89
CA ILE A 109 2.75 13.07 -7.02
C ILE A 109 4.20 13.18 -7.50
N GLY A 110 4.88 12.06 -7.76
CA GLY A 110 6.28 12.09 -8.19
C GLY A 110 6.50 12.77 -9.55
N ARG A 111 5.45 12.85 -10.37
CA ARG A 111 5.43 13.61 -11.63
C ARG A 111 5.18 15.09 -11.39
N ASP A 112 4.15 15.42 -10.60
CA ASP A 112 3.59 16.77 -10.53
C ASP A 112 4.20 17.64 -9.41
N PHE A 113 4.77 17.01 -8.38
CA PHE A 113 5.38 17.67 -7.20
C PHE A 113 6.80 17.16 -6.96
N PRO A 114 7.74 17.40 -7.90
CA PRO A 114 9.08 16.82 -7.89
C PRO A 114 9.97 17.25 -6.72
N ASP A 115 9.59 18.33 -6.02
CA ASP A 115 10.32 18.89 -4.87
C ASP A 115 9.93 18.23 -3.53
N GLY A 116 9.00 17.26 -3.56
CA GLY A 116 8.67 16.42 -2.40
C GLY A 116 7.60 16.98 -1.46
N GLU A 117 6.79 17.94 -1.89
CA GLU A 117 5.69 18.56 -1.11
C GLU A 117 4.75 17.53 -0.48
N TYR A 118 4.56 16.36 -1.12
CA TYR A 118 3.66 15.29 -0.66
C TYR A 118 4.38 13.95 -0.41
N THR A 119 5.63 13.98 0.02
CA THR A 119 6.44 12.77 0.27
C THR A 119 5.78 11.79 1.25
N GLU A 120 5.07 12.28 2.27
CA GLU A 120 4.37 11.39 3.24
C GLU A 120 3.14 10.70 2.61
N VAL A 121 2.47 11.36 1.66
CA VAL A 121 1.41 10.72 0.86
C VAL A 121 2.00 9.64 -0.04
N GLU A 122 3.15 9.88 -0.68
CA GLU A 122 3.83 8.87 -1.49
C GLU A 122 4.26 7.65 -0.66
N LYS A 123 4.87 7.88 0.52
CA LYS A 123 5.27 6.79 1.43
C LYS A 123 4.08 5.97 1.91
N SER A 124 3.00 6.64 2.32
CA SER A 124 1.80 5.93 2.79
C SER A 124 1.12 5.16 1.66
N ALA A 125 1.11 5.68 0.43
CA ALA A 125 0.64 4.97 -0.75
C ALA A 125 1.50 3.72 -1.05
N ASP A 126 2.81 3.82 -0.95
CA ASP A 126 3.73 2.68 -1.12
C ASP A 126 3.49 1.59 -0.05
N HIS A 127 3.16 1.98 1.18
CA HIS A 127 2.77 1.02 2.22
C HIS A 127 1.50 0.23 1.84
N VAL A 128 0.50 0.88 1.24
CA VAL A 128 -0.70 0.19 0.71
C VAL A 128 -0.28 -0.84 -0.35
N VAL A 129 0.51 -0.42 -1.35
CA VAL A 129 0.96 -1.28 -2.45
C VAL A 129 1.74 -2.49 -1.93
N LYS A 130 2.63 -2.29 -0.96
CA LYS A 130 3.42 -3.37 -0.34
C LYS A 130 2.57 -4.31 0.50
N ALA A 131 1.65 -3.79 1.30
CA ALA A 131 0.77 -4.60 2.15
C ALA A 131 -0.14 -5.49 1.28
N VAL A 132 -0.83 -4.90 0.30
CA VAL A 132 -1.66 -5.65 -0.65
C VAL A 132 -0.81 -6.61 -1.49
N GLY A 133 0.38 -6.20 -1.92
CA GLY A 133 1.32 -7.07 -2.62
C GLY A 133 1.72 -8.30 -1.81
N THR A 134 1.73 -8.21 -0.47
CA THR A 134 2.00 -9.35 0.41
C THR A 134 0.80 -10.28 0.50
N VAL A 135 -0.42 -9.73 0.66
CA VAL A 135 -1.68 -10.49 0.59
C VAL A 135 -1.75 -11.29 -0.72
N ARG A 136 -1.44 -10.63 -1.84
CA ARG A 136 -1.36 -11.22 -3.18
C ARG A 136 -0.34 -12.36 -3.27
N LYS A 137 0.88 -12.15 -2.77
CA LYS A 137 1.96 -13.15 -2.85
C LYS A 137 1.64 -14.43 -2.07
N LEU A 138 0.90 -14.32 -0.97
CA LEU A 138 0.44 -15.47 -0.19
C LEU A 138 -0.65 -16.27 -0.94
N GLY A 139 -1.43 -15.60 -1.79
CA GLY A 139 -2.57 -16.21 -2.47
C GLY A 139 -3.88 -16.07 -1.69
N CYS A 140 -3.95 -15.07 -0.81
CA CYS A 140 -5.18 -14.69 -0.13
C CYS A 140 -6.18 -14.06 -1.11
N TYR A 141 -7.46 -14.29 -0.87
CA TYR A 141 -8.60 -13.66 -1.54
C TYR A 141 -8.54 -13.81 -3.07
N GLU A 142 -8.05 -14.96 -3.53
CA GLU A 142 -7.85 -15.29 -4.95
C GLU A 142 -6.91 -14.33 -5.71
N MET A 143 -6.13 -13.49 -5.01
CA MET A 143 -5.28 -12.49 -5.64
C MET A 143 -3.98 -13.08 -6.25
N GLY A 144 -3.55 -14.26 -5.79
CA GLY A 144 -2.28 -14.89 -6.15
C GLY A 144 -2.30 -15.74 -7.42
N SER A 145 -1.13 -16.23 -7.85
CA SER A 145 -1.04 -17.22 -8.92
C SER A 145 -1.77 -18.50 -8.51
N THR A 146 -2.58 -19.07 -9.40
CA THR A 146 -3.25 -20.36 -9.18
C THR A 146 -2.32 -21.51 -9.60
N PRO A 147 -2.04 -22.53 -8.74
CA PRO A 147 -2.47 -22.65 -7.35
C PRO A 147 -1.67 -21.75 -6.38
N PRO A 148 -2.26 -21.37 -5.22
CA PRO A 148 -1.62 -20.49 -4.26
C PRO A 148 -0.30 -21.09 -3.72
N LYS A 149 0.64 -20.21 -3.33
CA LYS A 149 1.96 -20.60 -2.83
C LYS A 149 1.93 -21.21 -1.43
N THR A 150 0.88 -20.93 -0.67
CA THR A 150 0.68 -21.40 0.70
C THR A 150 -0.51 -22.35 0.72
N ASP A 151 -0.45 -23.38 1.58
CA ASP A 151 -1.57 -24.31 1.75
C ASP A 151 -2.81 -23.58 2.31
N SER A 152 -3.98 -24.07 1.93
CA SER A 152 -5.26 -23.43 2.25
C SER A 152 -5.59 -23.42 3.74
N ALA A 153 -5.04 -24.34 4.55
CA ALA A 153 -5.21 -24.30 6.00
C ALA A 153 -4.45 -23.11 6.62
N LYS A 154 -3.19 -22.90 6.24
CA LYS A 154 -2.42 -21.73 6.68
C LYS A 154 -2.98 -20.41 6.15
N LEU A 155 -3.52 -20.39 4.93
CA LEU A 155 -4.13 -19.19 4.40
C LEU A 155 -5.34 -18.74 5.23
N ARG A 156 -6.17 -19.68 5.71
CA ARG A 156 -7.27 -19.37 6.63
C ARG A 156 -6.82 -18.64 7.90
N GLU A 157 -5.63 -18.94 8.39
CA GLU A 157 -5.07 -18.30 9.58
C GLU A 157 -4.40 -16.95 9.25
N LEU A 158 -3.66 -16.88 8.14
CA LEU A 158 -2.82 -15.72 7.79
C LEU A 158 -3.60 -14.60 7.12
N CYS A 159 -4.55 -14.92 6.23
CA CYS A 159 -5.21 -13.92 5.38
C CYS A 159 -5.95 -12.82 6.17
N PRO A 160 -6.69 -13.12 7.27
CA PRO A 160 -7.33 -12.09 8.07
C PRO A 160 -6.35 -11.08 8.68
N SER A 161 -5.21 -11.57 9.18
CA SER A 161 -4.16 -10.71 9.75
C SER A 161 -3.52 -9.82 8.69
N MET A 162 -3.21 -10.40 7.52
CA MET A 162 -2.61 -9.65 6.41
C MET A 162 -3.58 -8.65 5.79
N SER A 163 -4.87 -8.99 5.70
CA SER A 163 -5.92 -8.05 5.29
C SER A 163 -6.01 -6.88 6.27
N THR A 164 -5.97 -7.13 7.58
CA THR A 164 -6.00 -6.07 8.59
C THR A 164 -4.85 -5.09 8.40
N ILE A 165 -3.64 -5.59 8.12
CA ILE A 165 -2.48 -4.74 7.82
C ILE A 165 -2.72 -3.89 6.57
N ALA A 166 -3.27 -4.47 5.50
CA ALA A 166 -3.60 -3.74 4.28
C ALA A 166 -4.68 -2.67 4.50
N SER A 167 -5.73 -2.97 5.27
CA SER A 167 -6.77 -2.01 5.65
C SER A 167 -6.21 -0.86 6.50
N LEU A 168 -5.30 -1.14 7.44
CA LEU A 168 -4.65 -0.10 8.23
C LEU A 168 -3.72 0.77 7.39
N ALA A 169 -2.99 0.18 6.44
CA ALA A 169 -2.16 0.94 5.49
C ALA A 169 -3.03 1.88 4.64
N TRP A 170 -4.20 1.40 4.20
CA TRP A 170 -5.17 2.21 3.45
C TRP A 170 -5.70 3.37 4.29
N LEU A 171 -6.13 3.13 5.53
CA LEU A 171 -6.60 4.18 6.44
C LEU A 171 -5.52 5.25 6.69
N ASN A 172 -4.26 4.82 6.87
CA ASN A 172 -3.14 5.74 7.01
C ASN A 172 -2.93 6.59 5.74
N PHE A 173 -3.01 5.97 4.56
CA PHE A 173 -2.93 6.70 3.29
C PHE A 173 -4.06 7.73 3.15
N GLU A 174 -5.32 7.35 3.37
CA GLU A 174 -6.45 8.29 3.31
C GLU A 174 -6.30 9.44 4.30
N SER A 175 -5.82 9.16 5.51
CA SER A 175 -5.55 10.18 6.52
C SER A 175 -4.47 11.17 6.05
N ASN A 176 -3.37 10.70 5.45
CA ASN A 176 -2.30 11.57 4.95
C ASN A 176 -2.74 12.38 3.73
N VAL A 177 -3.69 11.89 2.93
CA VAL A 177 -4.24 12.62 1.78
C VAL A 177 -5.21 13.71 2.23
N THR A 178 -6.01 13.46 3.27
CA THR A 178 -7.15 14.30 3.65
C THR A 178 -6.88 15.27 4.79
N LEU A 179 -5.85 15.03 5.60
CA LEU A 179 -5.46 15.93 6.68
C LEU A 179 -4.31 16.85 6.22
N PRO A 180 -4.46 18.19 6.33
CA PRO A 180 -3.45 19.16 5.95
C PRO A 180 -2.27 19.22 6.93
#